data_AF-A0A7C5XVK4-F1
#
_entry.id   AF-A0A7C5XVK4-F1
#
_cell.length_a   1.000
_cell.length_b   1.000
_cell.length_c   1.000
_cell.angle_alpha   90.00
_cell.angle_beta   90.00
_cell.angle_gamma   90.00
#
_symmetry.space_group_name_H-M   'P 1'
#
loop_
_entity.id
_entity.type
_entity.pdbx_description
1 polymer ?
#
loop_
_entity_poly.entity_id
_entity_poly.type
_entity_poly.pdbx_seq_one_letter_code
_entity_poly.pdbx_strand_id
1 'polypeptide(L)'
;MSARIAHAALGLAALALAAAAAAGPVPRLAVEGAHVRAAPPGAPVLAGYMTLRNPGPRPVAVTGATSPEFERVEIHRTVVR
;
A
#
# COMPACT_ATOMS: atom_id res chain seq x y z
N MET A 1 -25.69 -38.95 -18.75
CA MET A 1 -25.03 -37.63 -18.56
C MET A 1 -23.74 -37.64 -19.37
N SER A 2 -23.65 -36.87 -20.45
CA SER A 2 -22.62 -37.08 -21.49
C SER A 2 -21.23 -36.63 -21.03
N ALA A 3 -20.20 -37.42 -21.36
CA ALA A 3 -18.81 -37.13 -20.99
C ALA A 3 -18.36 -35.70 -21.40
N ARG A 4 -18.95 -35.13 -22.46
CA ARG A 4 -18.68 -33.77 -22.94
C ARG A 4 -18.99 -32.68 -21.90
N ILE A 5 -20.05 -32.84 -21.10
CA ILE A 5 -20.40 -31.88 -20.05
C ILE A 5 -19.37 -31.93 -18.90
N ALA A 6 -18.90 -33.13 -18.56
CA ALA A 6 -17.87 -33.31 -17.53
C ALA A 6 -16.52 -32.68 -17.93
N HIS A 7 -16.09 -32.84 -19.19
CA HIS A 7 -14.86 -32.22 -19.68
C HIS A 7 -14.97 -30.69 -19.74
N ALA A 8 -16.12 -30.15 -20.15
CA ALA A 8 -16.36 -28.70 -20.16
C ALA A 8 -16.32 -28.10 -18.75
N ALA A 9 -16.95 -28.79 -17.77
CA ALA A 9 -16.93 -28.36 -16.37
C ALA A 9 -15.51 -28.39 -15.78
N LEU A 10 -14.73 -29.43 -16.08
CA LEU A 10 -13.35 -29.56 -15.61
C LEU A 10 -12.44 -28.48 -16.22
N GLY A 11 -12.61 -28.20 -17.52
CA GLY A 11 -11.88 -27.12 -18.20
C GLY A 11 -12.20 -25.74 -17.64
N LEU A 12 -13.48 -25.47 -17.35
CA LEU A 12 -13.90 -24.20 -16.74
C LEU A 12 -13.34 -24.03 -15.31
N ALA A 13 -13.36 -25.11 -14.52
CA ALA A 13 -12.79 -25.11 -13.18
C ALA A 13 -11.28 -24.86 -13.19
N ALA A 14 -10.55 -25.50 -14.12
CA ALA A 14 -9.11 -25.27 -14.28
C ALA A 14 -8.80 -23.82 -14.69
N LEU A 15 -9.60 -23.23 -15.59
CA LEU A 15 -9.44 -21.84 -16.02
C LEU A 15 -9.71 -20.85 -14.87
N ALA A 16 -10.75 -21.09 -14.08
CA ALA A 16 -11.07 -20.26 -12.92
C ALA A 16 -9.96 -20.31 -11.85
N LEU A 17 -9.39 -21.50 -11.62
CA LEU A 17 -8.29 -21.69 -10.67
C LEU A 17 -7.00 -20.98 -11.13
N ALA A 18 -6.70 -21.04 -12.44
CA ALA A 18 -5.58 -20.33 -13.04
C ALA A 18 -5.73 -18.80 -12.94
N ALA A 19 -6.94 -18.27 -13.16
CA ALA A 19 -7.22 -16.84 -13.03
C ALA A 19 -7.07 -16.35 -11.58
N ALA A 20 -7.50 -17.15 -10.59
CA ALA A 20 -7.33 -16.81 -9.17
C ALA A 20 -5.85 -16.81 -8.75
N ALA A 21 -5.04 -17.75 -9.28
CA ALA A 21 -3.61 -17.82 -9.01
C ALA A 21 -2.80 -16.66 -9.64
N ALA A 22 -3.33 -16.02 -10.68
CA ALA A 22 -2.70 -14.85 -11.32
C ALA A 22 -2.89 -13.54 -10.54
N ALA A 23 -3.69 -13.53 -9.46
CA ALA A 23 -3.80 -12.39 -8.57
C ALA A 23 -2.50 -12.19 -7.80
N GLY A 24 -1.60 -11.35 -8.34
CA GLY A 24 -0.37 -10.95 -7.67
C GLY A 24 -0.64 -10.17 -6.37
N PRO A 25 0.41 -9.94 -5.56
CA PRO A 25 0.29 -9.17 -4.33
C PRO A 25 -0.40 -7.84 -4.58
N VAL A 26 -1.35 -7.46 -3.72
CA VAL A 26 -1.94 -6.13 -3.78
C VAL A 26 -0.79 -5.13 -3.58
N PRO A 27 -0.53 -4.22 -4.54
CA PRO A 27 0.54 -3.25 -4.43
C PRO A 27 0.33 -2.42 -3.16
N ARG A 28 1.27 -2.53 -2.22
CA ARG A 28 1.26 -1.75 -0.98
C ARG A 28 1.97 -0.42 -1.22
N LEU A 29 1.55 0.61 -0.48
CA LEU A 29 2.27 1.88 -0.43
C LEU A 29 3.71 1.61 0.05
N ALA A 30 4.70 1.95 -0.76
CA ALA A 30 6.10 1.83 -0.41
C ALA A 30 6.57 3.09 0.32
N VAL A 31 7.34 2.90 1.39
CA VAL A 31 7.95 3.96 2.19
C VAL A 31 9.46 3.83 2.08
N GLU A 32 10.12 4.89 1.61
CA GLU A 32 11.56 4.88 1.34
C GLU A 32 12.25 6.03 2.09
N GLY A 33 13.43 5.77 2.65
CA GLY A 33 14.28 6.79 3.26
C GLY A 33 13.67 7.51 4.48
N ALA A 34 12.83 6.82 5.25
CA ALA A 34 12.18 7.41 6.42
C ALA A 34 13.21 7.81 7.49
N HIS A 35 13.18 9.08 7.90
CA HIS A 35 14.04 9.60 8.97
C HIS A 35 13.38 10.78 9.68
N VAL A 36 13.70 10.95 10.97
CA VAL A 36 13.31 12.12 11.76
C VAL A 36 14.54 12.99 11.95
N ARG A 37 14.42 14.30 11.67
CA ARG A 37 15.51 15.24 11.90
C ARG A 37 15.50 15.71 13.35
N ALA A 38 16.67 15.68 13.98
CA ALA A 38 16.87 16.33 15.26
C ALA A 38 16.60 17.83 15.14
N ALA A 39 15.90 18.39 16.12
CA ALA A 39 15.68 19.82 16.25
C ALA A 39 16.61 20.38 17.35
N PRO A 40 16.79 21.72 17.42
CA PRO A 40 17.52 22.35 18.51
C PRO A 40 16.95 21.95 19.89
N PRO A 41 17.78 21.96 20.95
CA PRO A 41 17.31 21.67 22.31
C PRO A 41 16.10 22.51 22.70
N GLY A 42 15.09 21.88 23.29
CA GLY A 42 13.86 22.53 23.72
C GLY A 42 12.76 22.67 22.66
N ALA A 43 13.03 22.29 21.39
CA ALA A 43 11.97 22.22 20.39
C ALA A 43 11.00 21.06 20.70
N PRO A 44 9.69 21.33 20.86
CA PRO A 44 8.71 20.30 21.25
C PRO A 44 8.23 19.44 20.08
N VAL A 45 8.56 19.81 18.83
CA VAL A 45 8.12 19.14 17.61
C VAL A 45 9.31 18.84 16.72
N LEU A 46 9.37 17.62 16.18
CA LEU A 46 10.34 17.20 15.19
C LEU A 46 9.68 17.01 13.82
N ALA A 47 10.49 17.05 12.75
CA ALA A 47 10.05 16.79 11.40
C ALA A 47 10.50 15.41 10.92
N GLY A 48 9.53 14.58 10.51
CA GLY A 48 9.75 13.33 9.81
C GLY A 48 9.73 13.53 8.29
N TYR A 49 10.64 12.87 7.58
CA TYR A 49 10.74 12.88 6.13
C TYR A 49 10.77 11.46 5.60
N MET A 50 10.03 11.21 4.53
CA MET A 50 10.02 9.94 3.80
C MET A 50 9.54 10.17 2.37
N THR A 51 9.87 9.25 1.48
CA THR A 51 9.26 9.17 0.15
C THR A 51 8.17 8.12 0.17
N LEU A 52 6.95 8.51 -0.22
CA LEU A 52 5.82 7.61 -0.38
C LEU A 52 5.61 7.32 -1.86
N ARG A 53 5.66 6.04 -2.25
CA ARG A 53 5.45 5.59 -3.62
C ARG A 53 4.26 4.65 -3.68
N ASN A 54 3.28 4.97 -4.52
CA ASN A 54 2.14 4.10 -4.81
C ASN A 54 2.40 3.34 -6.11
N PRO A 55 2.77 2.03 -6.06
CA PRO A 55 2.99 1.24 -7.27
C PRO A 55 1.69 0.71 -7.89
N GLY A 56 0.55 0.92 -7.23
CA GLY A 56 -0.74 0.42 -7.65
C GLY A 56 -1.45 1.31 -8.68
N PRO A 57 -2.40 0.74 -9.44
CA PRO A 57 -3.16 1.49 -10.45
C PRO A 57 -4.29 2.33 -9.86
N ARG A 58 -4.54 2.25 -8.55
CA ARG A 58 -5.61 2.97 -7.86
C ARG A 58 -5.02 4.05 -6.94
N PRO A 59 -5.66 5.22 -6.82
CA PRO A 59 -5.24 6.22 -5.85
C PRO A 59 -5.25 5.67 -4.41
N VAL A 60 -4.28 6.12 -3.62
CA VAL A 60 -4.17 5.83 -2.18
C VAL A 60 -4.23 7.16 -1.45
N ALA A 61 -5.09 7.27 -0.44
CA ALA A 61 -5.14 8.41 0.46
C ALA A 61 -4.38 8.09 1.75
N VAL A 62 -3.41 8.94 2.11
CA VAL A 62 -2.73 8.86 3.41
C VAL A 62 -3.50 9.75 4.37
N THR A 63 -4.17 9.13 5.34
CA THR A 63 -5.10 9.83 6.26
C THR A 63 -4.49 10.12 7.62
N GLY A 64 -3.34 9.53 7.95
CA GLY A 64 -2.66 9.75 9.22
C GLY A 64 -1.41 8.89 9.38
N ALA A 65 -0.75 9.07 10.52
CA ALA A 65 0.40 8.29 10.96
C ALA A 65 0.43 8.26 12.49
N THR A 66 1.18 7.32 13.08
CA THR A 66 1.38 7.19 14.53
C THR A 66 2.85 6.91 14.81
N SER A 67 3.30 7.19 16.03
CA SER A 67 4.64 6.86 16.50
C SER A 67 4.57 6.50 17.99
N PRO A 68 5.37 5.51 18.45
CA PRO A 68 5.51 5.23 19.88
C PRO A 68 6.31 6.31 20.64
N GLU A 69 7.11 7.12 19.96
CA GLU A 69 7.94 8.17 20.56
C GLU A 69 7.24 9.54 20.63
N PHE A 70 6.20 9.78 19.83
CA PHE A 70 5.48 11.06 19.75
C PHE A 70 4.00 10.87 20.05
N GLU A 71 3.45 11.72 20.90
CA GLU A 71 2.02 11.69 21.28
C GLU A 71 1.09 11.91 20.06
N ARG A 72 1.50 12.74 19.10
CA ARG A 72 0.72 13.08 17.91
C ARG A 72 1.61 13.23 16.67
N VAL A 73 1.08 12.82 15.53
CA VAL A 73 1.69 13.06 14.21
C VAL A 73 0.72 13.82 13.32
N GLU A 74 1.21 14.87 12.66
CA GLU A 74 0.43 15.73 11.77
C GLU A 74 1.04 15.67 10.35
N ILE A 75 0.19 15.74 9.31
CA ILE A 75 0.61 15.69 7.90
C ILE A 75 0.38 17.06 7.27
N HIS A 76 1.44 17.71 6.82
CA HIS A 76 1.36 18.99 6.13
C HIS A 76 1.51 18.80 4.61
N ARG A 77 0.56 19.30 3.82
CA ARG A 77 0.58 19.20 2.35
C ARG A 77 0.92 20.55 1.73
N THR A 78 2.02 20.61 0.99
CA THR A 78 2.37 21.72 0.11
C THR A 78 2.30 21.25 -1.33
N VAL A 79 1.70 22.04 -2.23
CA VAL A 79 1.61 21.74 -3.67
C VAL A 79 2.26 22.89 -4.43
N VAL A 80 3.32 22.59 -5.17
CA VAL A 80 3.90 23.53 -6.14
C VAL A 80 3.15 23.35 -7.45
N ARG A 81 2.68 24.45 -8.05
CA ARG A 81 1.98 24.47 -9.33
C ARG A 81 2.89 24.99 -10.43
#